data_AF-A0A4S3FTX4-F1
#
_entry.id   AF-A0A4S3FTX4-F1
#
_cell.length_a   1.000
_cell.length_b   1.000
_cell.length_c   1.000
_cell.angle_alpha   90.00
_cell.angle_beta   90.00
_cell.angle_gamma   90.00
#
_symmetry.space_group_name_H-M   'P 1'
#
loop_
_entity.id
_entity.type
_entity.pdbx_description
1 polymer ?
#
loop_
_entity_poly.entity_id
_entity_poly.type
_entity_poly.pdbx_seq_one_letter_code
_entity_poly.pdbx_strand_id
1 'polypeptide(L)'
;MMLTIDPARWGSAIALIAAWGGLCAAMLRKPRREAATGEADWLVVYASQTGNAEYLARQTASTLATGGLSARALCISDLDAATLGSATRALFIASTYGEGDSPDTAARFAGVTMGAGLDLAQLHYGVLALGDSSYANYCGFGRALDAWLAARGATPLFARIDVDKGDPEAIGAWQHQLSHLAGTSDLPDWEAPAYGQWRILERTLLNAGSAGAPLYRIALIPAEGALPAWEAGDLVQVSAPRDPEQPREYSIASVPGEGRIELLVRQQAHADGTLGAASGWLCQEATGLDSIALRIREHARFRLGGNATRPLILIGNGTGLAGLRAHLKARIDAGVVENWLVFGERNAQVDFLCREELERWVEAGRLSRLDTAFSRDGAEPRYVQHVLAEQAEELRAWIGRGAAIYVCGSLQGMATGVHEALVNALGTEALDELAAQGRYRRDVY
;
A
#
# COMPACT_ATOMS: atom_id res chain seq x y z
N MET A 1 3.09 62.42 32.52
CA MET A 1 3.50 61.39 31.56
C MET A 1 4.49 62.03 30.59
N MET A 2 5.78 62.04 30.92
CA MET A 2 6.81 62.66 30.09
C MET A 2 7.07 61.79 28.86
N LEU A 3 6.60 62.25 27.70
CA LEU A 3 6.99 61.70 26.40
C LEU A 3 8.48 62.00 26.19
N THR A 4 9.29 60.95 26.17
CA THR A 4 10.73 61.08 25.99
C THR A 4 11.04 61.49 24.55
N ILE A 5 11.73 62.62 24.38
CA ILE A 5 12.09 63.22 23.07
C ILE A 5 13.42 62.66 22.54
N ASP A 6 13.84 61.48 23.01
CA ASP A 6 15.12 60.88 22.64
C ASP A 6 15.01 60.26 21.23
N PRO A 7 15.63 60.87 20.20
CA PRO A 7 15.50 60.41 18.82
C PRO A 7 16.05 58.99 18.62
N ALA A 8 16.98 58.53 19.47
CA ALA A 8 17.51 57.18 19.43
C ALA A 8 16.45 56.13 19.81
N ARG A 9 15.54 56.47 20.73
CA ARG A 9 14.44 55.60 21.16
C ARG A 9 13.30 55.54 20.14
N TRP A 10 13.04 56.64 19.45
CA TRP A 10 12.10 56.66 18.33
C TRP A 10 12.64 55.86 17.14
N GLY A 11 13.94 55.95 16.87
CA GLY A 11 14.60 55.14 15.84
C GLY A 11 14.49 53.64 16.11
N SER A 12 14.71 53.20 17.35
CA SER A 12 14.59 51.78 17.71
C SER A 12 13.15 51.28 17.74
N ALA A 13 12.17 52.09 18.14
CA ALA A 13 10.75 51.75 18.09
C ALA A 13 10.25 51.59 16.64
N ILE A 14 10.64 52.49 15.74
CA ILE A 14 10.30 52.40 14.31
C ILE A 14 10.94 51.15 13.68
N ALA A 15 12.19 50.85 14.01
CA ALA A 15 12.88 49.66 13.54
C ALA A 15 12.18 48.37 13.99
N LEU A 16 11.70 48.31 15.25
CA LEU A 16 10.94 47.18 15.78
C LEU A 16 9.58 47.02 15.11
N ILE A 17 8.85 48.11 14.88
CA ILE A 17 7.56 48.07 14.16
C ILE A 17 7.76 47.65 12.71
N ALA A 18 8.81 48.14 12.04
CA ALA A 18 9.14 47.75 10.68
C ALA A 18 9.57 46.28 10.60
N ALA A 19 10.37 45.79 11.55
CA ALA A 19 10.77 44.39 11.65
C ALA A 19 9.56 43.48 11.92
N TRP A 20 8.67 43.88 12.83
CA TRP A 20 7.43 43.16 13.11
C TRP A 20 6.48 43.17 11.92
N GLY A 21 6.31 44.31 11.25
CA GLY A 21 5.53 44.43 10.02
C GLY A 21 6.08 43.58 8.88
N GLY A 22 7.41 43.51 8.75
CA GLY A 22 8.11 42.63 7.82
C GLY A 22 7.92 41.14 8.16
N LEU A 23 7.97 40.78 9.44
CA LEU A 23 7.73 39.43 9.93
C LEU A 23 6.27 39.01 9.70
N CYS A 24 5.31 39.87 10.02
CA CYS A 24 3.88 39.65 9.74
C CYS A 24 3.62 39.55 8.23
N ALA A 25 4.24 40.40 7.41
CA ALA A 25 4.13 40.31 5.96
C ALA A 25 4.77 39.03 5.39
N ALA A 26 5.86 38.53 5.99
CA ALA A 26 6.48 37.26 5.64
C ALA A 26 5.64 36.05 6.08
N MET A 27 4.93 36.13 7.21
CA MET A 27 4.00 35.08 7.66
C MET A 27 2.67 35.10 6.90
N LEU A 28 2.19 36.27 6.46
CA LEU A 28 0.99 36.44 5.64
C LEU A 28 1.26 36.16 4.15
N ARG A 29 2.49 36.35 3.68
CA ARG A 29 3.01 35.68 2.49
C ARG A 29 3.23 34.21 2.84
N LYS A 30 2.13 33.45 2.98
CA LYS A 30 2.20 32.01 2.70
C LYS A 30 2.96 31.91 1.38
N PRO A 31 4.06 31.14 1.29
CA PRO A 31 4.59 30.80 -0.02
C PRO A 31 3.37 30.26 -0.75
N ARG A 32 2.98 30.93 -1.84
CA ARG A 32 2.07 30.32 -2.80
C ARG A 32 2.84 29.08 -3.16
N ARG A 33 2.46 27.93 -2.58
CA ARG A 33 2.98 26.63 -2.94
C ARG A 33 2.90 26.70 -4.45
N GLU A 34 4.06 26.76 -5.12
CA GLU A 34 4.07 26.71 -6.57
C GLU A 34 3.21 25.50 -6.87
N ALA A 35 2.04 25.74 -7.48
CA ALA A 35 1.25 24.67 -8.01
C ALA A 35 2.22 24.00 -8.96
N ALA A 36 2.73 22.83 -8.58
CA ALA A 36 3.71 22.12 -9.36
C ALA A 36 3.10 22.01 -10.76
N THR A 37 3.64 22.79 -11.70
CA THR A 37 3.23 22.86 -13.11
C THR A 37 3.78 21.66 -13.86
N GLY A 38 3.78 20.49 -13.22
CA GLY A 38 3.80 19.23 -13.95
C GLY A 38 2.39 19.01 -14.46
N GLU A 39 2.20 18.96 -15.77
CA GLU A 39 0.99 18.42 -16.36
C GLU A 39 0.83 16.98 -15.86
N ALA A 40 -0.02 16.79 -14.84
CA ALA A 40 -0.40 15.49 -14.35
C ALA A 40 -1.59 15.00 -15.19
N ASP A 41 -1.51 13.76 -15.67
CA ASP A 41 -2.60 13.13 -16.42
C ASP A 41 -3.84 12.89 -15.54
N TRP A 42 -3.64 12.80 -14.22
CA TRP A 42 -4.69 12.61 -13.23
C TRP A 42 -4.63 13.66 -12.11
N LEU A 43 -5.74 14.37 -11.94
CA LEU A 43 -5.95 15.24 -10.78
C LEU A 43 -6.70 14.49 -9.68
N VAL A 44 -6.12 14.40 -8.49
CA VAL A 44 -6.80 13.84 -7.31
C VAL A 44 -7.14 14.99 -6.36
N VAL A 45 -8.39 15.41 -6.38
CA VAL A 45 -8.88 16.60 -5.69
C VAL A 45 -9.50 16.21 -4.37
N TYR A 46 -9.13 16.88 -3.28
CA TYR A 46 -9.77 16.66 -1.98
C TYR A 46 -10.45 17.90 -1.42
N ALA A 47 -11.63 17.69 -0.83
CA ALA A 47 -12.32 18.65 0.01
C ALA A 47 -12.38 18.09 1.44
N SER A 48 -11.60 18.65 2.36
CA SER A 48 -11.50 18.16 3.74
C SER A 48 -11.55 19.29 4.76
N GLN A 49 -12.22 19.04 5.88
CA GLN A 49 -12.18 19.93 7.06
C GLN A 49 -11.15 19.44 8.10
N THR A 50 -11.14 18.12 8.37
CA THR A 50 -10.33 17.49 9.43
C THR A 50 -9.18 16.62 8.90
N GLY A 51 -8.98 16.57 7.57
CA GLY A 51 -7.85 15.88 6.94
C GLY A 51 -8.12 14.44 6.47
N ASN A 52 -9.27 13.85 6.78
CA ASN A 52 -9.57 12.46 6.34
C ASN A 52 -9.62 12.33 4.81
N ALA A 53 -10.31 13.25 4.14
CA ALA A 53 -10.36 13.26 2.68
C ALA A 53 -8.99 13.57 2.05
N GLU A 54 -8.17 14.40 2.70
CA GLU A 54 -6.80 14.67 2.27
C GLU A 54 -5.93 13.41 2.35
N TYR A 55 -6.03 12.67 3.46
CA TYR A 55 -5.33 11.40 3.63
C TYR A 55 -5.69 10.41 2.51
N LEU A 56 -6.99 10.19 2.27
CA LEU A 56 -7.47 9.29 1.21
C LEU A 56 -7.06 9.75 -0.19
N ALA A 57 -7.01 11.06 -0.44
CA ALA A 57 -6.56 11.60 -1.73
C ALA A 57 -5.06 11.40 -1.96
N ARG A 58 -4.22 11.59 -0.93
CA ARG A 58 -2.79 11.30 -1.02
C ARG A 58 -2.54 9.81 -1.27
N GLN A 59 -3.28 8.93 -0.59
CA GLN A 59 -3.23 7.48 -0.84
C GLN A 59 -3.71 7.13 -2.25
N THR A 60 -4.77 7.77 -2.73
CA THR A 60 -5.31 7.59 -4.10
C THR A 60 -4.29 8.00 -5.16
N ALA A 61 -3.69 9.19 -5.04
CA ALA A 61 -2.64 9.66 -5.95
C ALA A 61 -1.43 8.73 -5.95
N SER A 62 -0.99 8.27 -4.76
CA SER A 62 0.07 7.28 -4.63
C SER A 62 -0.28 5.96 -5.32
N THR A 63 -1.52 5.49 -5.18
CA THR A 63 -2.01 4.24 -5.78
C THR A 63 -1.99 4.30 -7.31
N LEU A 64 -2.44 5.42 -7.89
CA LEU A 64 -2.40 5.68 -9.33
C LEU A 64 -0.95 5.84 -9.84
N ALA A 65 -0.11 6.58 -9.13
CA ALA A 65 1.31 6.74 -9.45
C ALA A 65 2.04 5.41 -9.49
N THR A 66 1.79 4.56 -8.50
CA THR A 66 2.35 3.21 -8.48
C THR A 66 1.78 2.32 -9.60
N GLY A 67 0.65 2.72 -10.20
CA GLY A 67 0.02 2.08 -11.35
C GLY A 67 0.55 2.57 -12.69
N GLY A 68 1.58 3.42 -12.68
CA GLY A 68 2.15 4.01 -13.90
C GLY A 68 1.44 5.27 -14.38
N LEU A 69 0.41 5.75 -13.68
CA LEU A 69 -0.30 6.96 -14.02
C LEU A 69 0.29 8.18 -13.30
N SER A 70 0.62 9.23 -14.05
CA SER A 70 1.02 10.51 -13.44
C SER A 70 -0.17 11.14 -12.71
N ALA A 71 -0.19 11.06 -11.38
CA ALA A 71 -1.28 11.56 -10.54
C ALA A 71 -0.76 12.51 -9.46
N ARG A 72 -1.45 13.63 -9.24
CA ARG A 72 -1.15 14.53 -8.11
C ARG A 72 -2.38 14.79 -7.24
N ALA A 73 -2.17 14.79 -5.93
CA ALA A 73 -3.17 15.24 -4.97
C ALA A 73 -3.16 16.78 -4.86
N LEU A 74 -4.34 17.41 -4.87
CA LEU A 74 -4.50 18.85 -4.65
C LEU A 74 -5.73 19.16 -3.80
N CYS A 75 -5.62 20.21 -2.99
CA CYS A 75 -6.76 20.73 -2.25
C CYS A 75 -7.73 21.40 -3.24
N ILE A 76 -9.04 21.19 -3.05
CA ILE A 76 -10.07 21.79 -3.89
C ILE A 76 -10.03 23.33 -3.86
N SER A 77 -9.50 23.94 -2.79
CA SER A 77 -9.28 25.39 -2.70
C SER A 77 -8.29 25.92 -3.74
N ASP A 78 -7.39 25.05 -4.18
CA ASP A 78 -6.31 25.36 -5.12
C ASP A 78 -6.69 24.96 -6.56
N LEU A 79 -7.90 24.41 -6.76
CA LEU A 79 -8.43 24.06 -8.08
C LEU A 79 -9.18 25.26 -8.67
N ASP A 80 -8.60 25.89 -9.68
CA ASP A 80 -9.27 26.94 -10.44
C ASP A 80 -10.00 26.41 -11.69
N ALA A 81 -10.88 27.27 -12.23
CA ALA A 81 -11.71 26.97 -13.39
C ALA A 81 -10.90 26.64 -14.65
N ALA A 82 -9.73 27.28 -14.82
CA ALA A 82 -8.86 27.04 -15.97
C ALA A 82 -8.24 25.64 -15.89
N THR A 83 -7.69 25.27 -14.73
CA THR A 83 -7.11 23.95 -14.49
C THR A 83 -8.14 22.85 -14.67
N LEU A 84 -9.34 23.03 -14.09
CA LEU A 84 -10.42 22.06 -14.23
C LEU A 84 -10.93 21.98 -15.68
N GLY A 85 -11.03 23.11 -16.38
CA GLY A 85 -11.43 23.16 -17.78
C GLY A 85 -10.40 22.53 -18.73
N SER A 86 -9.11 22.51 -18.39
CA SER A 86 -8.09 21.80 -19.17
C SER A 86 -7.96 20.31 -18.83
N ALA A 87 -8.52 19.87 -17.70
CA ALA A 87 -8.33 18.51 -17.21
C ALA A 87 -9.15 17.50 -18.03
N THR A 88 -8.52 16.38 -18.38
CA THR A 88 -9.21 15.25 -19.04
C THR A 88 -9.60 14.16 -18.05
N ARG A 89 -8.92 14.05 -16.91
CA ARG A 89 -9.20 13.03 -15.87
C ARG A 89 -9.05 13.60 -14.46
N ALA A 90 -10.07 13.39 -13.63
CA ALA A 90 -10.05 13.82 -12.23
C ALA A 90 -10.79 12.88 -11.27
N LEU A 91 -10.26 12.71 -10.06
CA LEU A 91 -10.91 12.00 -8.97
C LEU A 91 -11.15 12.96 -7.82
N PHE A 92 -12.38 12.98 -7.29
CA PHE A 92 -12.77 13.88 -6.20
C PHE A 92 -13.05 13.06 -4.94
N ILE A 93 -12.39 13.41 -3.84
CA ILE A 93 -12.68 12.88 -2.50
C ILE A 93 -13.25 14.04 -1.67
N ALA A 94 -14.55 13.99 -1.41
CA ALA A 94 -15.28 15.13 -0.84
C ALA A 94 -15.95 14.77 0.49
N SER A 95 -15.48 15.39 1.57
CA SER A 95 -16.22 15.38 2.85
C SER A 95 -17.45 16.29 2.77
N THR A 96 -18.47 15.95 3.54
CA THR A 96 -19.64 16.80 3.80
C THR A 96 -19.58 17.33 5.23
N TYR A 97 -20.05 18.55 5.46
CA TYR A 97 -20.09 19.16 6.79
C TYR A 97 -21.49 19.68 7.12
N GLY A 98 -21.87 19.66 8.41
CA GLY A 98 -23.18 20.15 8.86
C GLY A 98 -24.35 19.44 8.19
N GLU A 99 -25.31 20.22 7.69
CA GLU A 99 -26.55 19.74 7.05
C GLU A 99 -26.38 19.52 5.54
N GLY A 100 -25.28 18.89 5.11
CA GLY A 100 -25.04 18.60 3.69
C GLY A 100 -24.15 19.60 2.96
N ASP A 101 -23.57 20.57 3.68
CA ASP A 101 -22.76 21.64 3.10
C ASP A 101 -21.33 21.19 2.76
N SER A 102 -20.68 22.01 1.94
CA SER A 102 -19.27 21.84 1.61
C SER A 102 -18.38 22.17 2.82
N PRO A 103 -17.21 21.52 2.99
CA PRO A 103 -16.17 21.96 3.93
C PRO A 103 -15.69 23.38 3.62
N ASP A 104 -15.10 24.07 4.59
CA ASP A 104 -14.62 25.45 4.41
C ASP A 104 -13.58 25.55 3.28
N THR A 105 -12.75 24.52 3.12
CA THR A 105 -11.77 24.41 2.03
C THR A 105 -12.42 24.38 0.64
N ALA A 106 -13.69 23.98 0.55
CA ALA A 106 -14.46 23.89 -0.69
C ALA A 106 -15.43 25.06 -0.91
N ALA A 107 -15.66 25.92 0.08
CA ALA A 107 -16.68 26.97 0.01
C ALA A 107 -16.52 27.91 -1.20
N ARG A 108 -15.28 28.30 -1.53
CA ARG A 108 -15.00 29.12 -2.72
C ARG A 108 -15.30 28.36 -4.02
N PHE A 109 -14.92 27.09 -4.09
CA PHE A 109 -15.17 26.26 -5.27
C PHE A 109 -16.68 26.10 -5.49
N ALA A 110 -17.43 25.83 -4.42
CA ALA A 110 -18.89 25.72 -4.45
C ALA A 110 -19.57 27.04 -4.87
N GLY A 111 -19.15 28.17 -4.30
CA GLY A 111 -19.77 29.47 -4.57
C GLY A 111 -19.40 30.09 -5.92
N VAL A 112 -18.19 29.84 -6.42
CA VAL A 112 -17.66 30.51 -7.62
C VAL A 112 -17.53 29.55 -8.80
N THR A 113 -16.80 28.45 -8.62
CA THR A 113 -16.49 27.53 -9.73
C THR A 113 -17.73 26.73 -10.14
N MET A 114 -18.51 26.22 -9.19
CA MET A 114 -19.75 25.50 -9.52
C MET A 114 -20.85 26.43 -10.09
N GLY A 115 -20.80 27.72 -9.76
CA GLY A 115 -21.65 28.74 -10.36
C GLY A 115 -21.23 29.18 -11.76
N ALA A 116 -20.00 28.86 -12.19
CA ALA A 116 -19.49 29.25 -13.49
C ALA A 116 -20.04 28.38 -14.63
N GLY A 117 -20.20 28.96 -15.82
CA GLY A 117 -20.61 28.27 -17.04
C GLY A 117 -19.46 27.50 -17.70
N LEU A 118 -18.85 26.57 -16.98
CA LEU A 118 -17.76 25.73 -17.49
C LEU A 118 -18.32 24.60 -18.38
N ASP A 119 -17.65 24.35 -19.49
CA ASP A 119 -17.86 23.14 -20.31
C ASP A 119 -16.80 22.10 -19.94
N LEU A 120 -17.27 20.93 -19.50
CA LEU A 120 -16.43 19.83 -19.01
C LEU A 120 -16.64 18.56 -19.85
N ALA A 121 -17.11 18.66 -21.09
CA ALA A 121 -17.38 17.50 -21.96
C ALA A 121 -16.19 16.53 -22.13
N GLN A 122 -14.97 17.05 -22.05
CA GLN A 122 -13.71 16.30 -22.13
C GLN A 122 -13.32 15.57 -20.83
N LEU A 123 -13.92 15.96 -19.70
CA LEU A 123 -13.53 15.48 -18.39
C LEU A 123 -14.16 14.13 -18.09
N HIS A 124 -13.32 13.16 -17.75
CA HIS A 124 -13.72 11.88 -17.18
C HIS A 124 -13.46 11.90 -15.67
N TYR A 125 -14.46 11.57 -14.85
CA TYR A 125 -14.35 11.78 -13.41
C TYR A 125 -14.87 10.66 -12.52
N GLY A 126 -14.40 10.60 -11.28
CA GLY A 126 -14.94 9.73 -10.22
C GLY A 126 -15.09 10.49 -8.90
N VAL A 127 -16.10 10.13 -8.10
CA VAL A 127 -16.39 10.81 -6.82
C VAL A 127 -16.50 9.80 -5.68
N LEU A 128 -15.70 10.02 -4.64
CA LEU A 128 -15.82 9.41 -3.31
C LEU A 128 -16.42 10.44 -2.36
N ALA A 129 -17.69 10.28 -2.02
CA ALA A 129 -18.39 11.17 -1.11
C ALA A 129 -18.29 10.62 0.33
N LEU A 130 -17.71 11.38 1.25
CA LEU A 130 -17.59 11.01 2.65
C LEU A 130 -18.68 11.73 3.46
N GLY A 131 -19.46 10.96 4.21
CA GLY A 131 -20.55 11.49 5.02
C GLY A 131 -20.89 10.60 6.21
N ASP A 132 -22.03 10.93 6.81
CA ASP A 132 -22.58 10.24 7.96
C ASP A 132 -24.10 10.11 7.74
N SER A 133 -24.59 8.87 7.68
CA SER A 133 -25.99 8.54 7.36
C SER A 133 -26.98 8.96 8.46
N SER A 134 -26.49 9.35 9.64
CA SER A 134 -27.34 9.88 10.72
C SER A 134 -27.78 11.33 10.49
N TYR A 135 -27.18 12.03 9.53
CA TYR A 135 -27.60 13.37 9.11
C TYR A 135 -28.59 13.29 7.94
N ALA A 136 -29.53 14.25 7.89
CA ALA A 136 -30.59 14.26 6.88
C ALA A 136 -30.03 14.33 5.45
N ASN A 137 -28.98 15.12 5.25
CA ASN A 137 -28.33 15.32 3.95
C ASN A 137 -27.05 14.47 3.85
N TYR A 138 -27.19 13.15 3.97
CA TYR A 138 -26.10 12.18 3.82
C TYR A 138 -25.33 12.40 2.52
N CYS A 139 -24.00 12.56 2.63
CA CYS A 139 -23.08 12.86 1.52
C CYS A 139 -23.44 14.10 0.68
N GLY A 140 -24.22 15.05 1.24
CA GLY A 140 -24.84 16.16 0.51
C GLY A 140 -23.90 16.90 -0.46
N PHE A 141 -22.72 17.30 -0.01
CA PHE A 141 -21.79 18.03 -0.89
C PHE A 141 -21.22 17.15 -2.00
N GLY A 142 -20.83 15.90 -1.70
CA GLY A 142 -20.34 14.96 -2.71
C GLY A 142 -21.41 14.63 -3.76
N ARG A 143 -22.68 14.54 -3.35
CA ARG A 143 -23.83 14.36 -4.25
C ARG A 143 -24.05 15.58 -5.15
N ALA A 144 -23.97 16.78 -4.59
CA ALA A 144 -24.10 18.02 -5.34
C ALA A 144 -22.96 18.22 -6.36
N LEU A 145 -21.73 17.88 -5.97
CA LEU A 145 -20.55 17.93 -6.83
C LEU A 145 -20.70 16.99 -8.03
N ASP A 146 -21.09 15.75 -7.79
CA ASP A 146 -21.32 14.74 -8.84
C ASP A 146 -22.42 15.17 -9.83
N ALA A 147 -23.56 15.64 -9.30
CA ALA A 147 -24.66 16.13 -10.14
C ALA A 147 -24.25 17.34 -10.98
N TRP A 148 -23.45 18.25 -10.41
CA TRP A 148 -22.95 19.41 -11.13
C TRP A 148 -21.96 19.03 -12.25
N LEU A 149 -21.01 18.12 -11.99
CA LEU A 149 -20.06 17.64 -13.01
C LEU A 149 -20.79 17.05 -14.21
N ALA A 150 -21.78 16.18 -13.95
CA ALA A 150 -22.62 15.60 -15.00
C ALA A 150 -23.42 16.67 -15.77
N ALA A 151 -23.98 17.66 -15.08
CA ALA A 151 -24.72 18.76 -15.72
C ALA A 151 -23.84 19.67 -16.60
N ARG A 152 -22.52 19.65 -16.42
CA ARG A 152 -21.53 20.38 -17.24
C ARG A 152 -20.92 19.51 -18.35
N GLY A 153 -21.46 18.31 -18.59
CA GLY A 153 -21.07 17.44 -19.69
C GLY A 153 -19.95 16.45 -19.34
N ALA A 154 -19.43 16.45 -18.12
CA ALA A 154 -18.39 15.52 -17.71
C ALA A 154 -18.93 14.07 -17.70
N THR A 155 -18.09 13.11 -18.08
CA THR A 155 -18.46 11.70 -18.15
C THR A 155 -18.00 10.97 -16.88
N PRO A 156 -18.89 10.35 -16.10
CA PRO A 156 -18.47 9.57 -14.95
C PRO A 156 -17.76 8.29 -15.39
N LEU A 157 -16.61 8.00 -14.77
CA LEU A 157 -15.84 6.77 -14.95
C LEU A 157 -16.54 5.57 -14.31
N PHE A 158 -17.25 5.80 -13.21
CA PHE A 158 -18.04 4.83 -12.46
C PHE A 158 -19.06 5.55 -11.58
N ALA A 159 -20.02 4.81 -11.01
CA ALA A 159 -21.03 5.36 -10.12
C ALA A 159 -20.37 5.94 -8.84
N ARG A 160 -20.85 7.12 -8.41
CA ARG A 160 -20.40 7.75 -7.15
C ARG A 160 -20.50 6.76 -5.98
N ILE A 161 -19.45 6.74 -5.16
CA ILE A 161 -19.37 5.91 -3.97
C ILE A 161 -19.62 6.80 -2.75
N ASP A 162 -20.68 6.51 -2.01
CA ASP A 162 -21.03 7.19 -0.76
C ASP A 162 -20.49 6.37 0.42
N VAL A 163 -19.66 6.99 1.28
CA VAL A 163 -19.01 6.36 2.44
C VAL A 163 -19.67 6.83 3.72
N ASP A 164 -20.23 5.90 4.49
CA ASP A 164 -20.85 6.19 5.78
C ASP A 164 -19.85 6.01 6.92
N LYS A 165 -19.51 7.08 7.64
CA LYS A 165 -18.62 7.06 8.83
C LYS A 165 -17.29 6.32 8.60
N GLY A 166 -16.76 6.38 7.38
CA GLY A 166 -15.52 5.67 7.03
C GLY A 166 -15.71 4.17 6.83
N ASP A 167 -16.90 3.73 6.41
CA ASP A 167 -17.22 2.35 6.08
C ASP A 167 -16.12 1.68 5.23
N PRO A 168 -15.49 0.60 5.73
CA PRO A 168 -14.43 -0.09 5.01
C PRO A 168 -14.86 -0.69 3.67
N GLU A 169 -16.13 -1.10 3.52
CA GLU A 169 -16.61 -1.70 2.27
C GLU A 169 -16.66 -0.66 1.14
N ALA A 170 -17.24 0.51 1.41
CA ALA A 170 -17.25 1.63 0.46
C ALA A 170 -15.83 2.11 0.11
N ILE A 171 -14.91 2.16 1.10
CA ILE A 171 -13.50 2.49 0.84
C ILE A 171 -12.83 1.40 -0.03
N GLY A 172 -13.14 0.13 0.19
CA GLY A 172 -12.66 -0.99 -0.63
C GLY A 172 -13.17 -0.90 -2.07
N ALA A 173 -14.45 -0.55 -2.27
CA ALA A 173 -15.02 -0.33 -3.60
C ALA A 173 -14.30 0.80 -4.36
N TRP A 174 -13.93 1.88 -3.66
CA TRP A 174 -13.11 2.95 -4.25
C TRP A 174 -11.74 2.45 -4.71
N GLN A 175 -11.04 1.70 -3.85
CA GLN A 175 -9.74 1.12 -4.18
C GLN A 175 -9.81 0.17 -5.39
N HIS A 176 -10.90 -0.59 -5.51
CA HIS A 176 -11.15 -1.45 -6.66
C HIS A 176 -11.24 -0.63 -7.96
N GLN A 177 -11.96 0.50 -7.95
CA GLN A 177 -12.04 1.39 -9.11
C GLN A 177 -10.68 2.01 -9.47
N LEU A 178 -9.88 2.43 -8.49
CA LEU A 178 -8.53 2.95 -8.75
C LEU A 178 -7.64 1.94 -9.46
N SER A 179 -7.76 0.67 -9.08
CA SER A 179 -7.03 -0.43 -9.70
C SER A 179 -7.43 -0.61 -11.17
N HIS A 180 -8.71 -0.44 -11.48
CA HIS A 180 -9.23 -0.50 -12.85
C HIS A 180 -8.81 0.72 -13.70
N LEU A 181 -8.70 1.90 -13.09
CA LEU A 181 -8.29 3.14 -13.76
C LEU A 181 -6.80 3.23 -14.06
N ALA A 182 -5.97 2.58 -13.24
CA ALA A 182 -4.52 2.49 -13.39
C ALA A 182 -4.04 1.92 -14.74
N GLY A 183 -4.94 1.48 -15.63
CA GLY A 183 -4.58 1.22 -17.02
C GLY A 183 -3.53 0.13 -17.15
N THR A 184 -3.55 -0.86 -16.27
CA THR A 184 -3.00 -2.19 -16.57
C THR A 184 -3.85 -2.85 -17.66
N SER A 185 -3.87 -2.25 -18.87
CA SER A 185 -4.67 -2.67 -20.04
C SER A 185 -3.91 -2.64 -21.38
N ASP A 186 -2.60 -2.35 -21.40
CA ASP A 186 -1.69 -2.53 -22.57
C ASP A 186 -0.50 -3.46 -22.21
N LEU A 187 -0.81 -4.54 -21.51
CA LEU A 187 -0.09 -5.81 -21.70
C LEU A 187 -0.89 -6.59 -22.76
N PRO A 188 -0.23 -7.34 -23.66
CA PRO A 188 -0.88 -8.02 -24.79
C PRO A 188 -2.13 -8.74 -24.31
N ASP A 189 -3.28 -8.50 -24.95
CA ASP A 189 -4.60 -9.08 -24.63
C ASP A 189 -4.65 -9.64 -23.20
N TRP A 190 -4.90 -8.78 -22.19
CA TRP A 190 -5.02 -9.24 -20.81
C TRP A 190 -6.36 -9.98 -20.61
N GLU A 191 -6.54 -11.10 -21.30
CA GLU A 191 -7.11 -12.26 -20.63
C GLU A 191 -6.17 -12.53 -19.45
N ALA A 192 -6.58 -12.16 -18.24
CA ALA A 192 -5.89 -12.63 -17.05
C ALA A 192 -5.72 -14.15 -17.22
N PRO A 193 -4.50 -14.70 -17.07
CA PRO A 193 -4.20 -16.06 -17.51
C PRO A 193 -5.33 -16.98 -17.08
N ALA A 194 -5.94 -17.65 -18.06
CA ALA A 194 -7.08 -18.49 -17.79
C ALA A 194 -6.74 -19.41 -16.61
N TYR A 195 -7.68 -19.56 -15.68
CA TYR A 195 -7.48 -20.44 -14.55
C TYR A 195 -7.09 -21.83 -15.07
N GLY A 196 -5.87 -22.23 -14.76
CA GLY A 196 -5.41 -23.59 -15.00
C GLY A 196 -5.93 -24.49 -13.89
N GLN A 197 -6.07 -25.77 -14.19
CA GLN A 197 -6.24 -26.78 -13.13
C GLN A 197 -4.86 -27.14 -12.59
N TRP A 198 -4.69 -27.10 -11.27
CA TRP A 198 -3.44 -27.42 -10.59
C TRP A 198 -3.66 -28.51 -9.56
N ARG A 199 -2.66 -29.36 -9.33
CA ARG A 199 -2.70 -30.42 -8.33
C ARG A 199 -1.66 -30.17 -7.25
N ILE A 200 -1.95 -30.63 -6.04
CA ILE A 200 -0.98 -30.66 -4.94
C ILE A 200 0.01 -31.79 -5.21
N LEU A 201 1.27 -31.42 -5.43
CA LEU A 201 2.38 -32.36 -5.54
C LEU A 201 2.84 -32.82 -4.17
N GLU A 202 2.98 -31.88 -3.23
CA GLU A 202 3.45 -32.14 -1.87
C GLU A 202 2.78 -31.18 -0.90
N ARG A 203 2.50 -31.67 0.32
CA ARG A 203 1.95 -30.87 1.41
C ARG A 203 2.61 -31.29 2.72
N THR A 204 3.32 -30.34 3.34
CA THR A 204 4.13 -30.59 4.53
C THR A 204 3.75 -29.61 5.64
N LEU A 205 3.34 -30.13 6.80
CA LEU A 205 3.08 -29.32 7.99
C LEU A 205 4.40 -28.81 8.56
N LEU A 206 4.60 -27.48 8.58
CA LEU A 206 5.86 -26.87 9.00
C LEU A 206 5.97 -26.63 10.50
N ASN A 207 4.85 -26.54 11.21
CA ASN A 207 4.84 -26.13 12.62
C ASN A 207 4.07 -27.08 13.54
N ALA A 208 4.31 -28.38 13.39
CA ALA A 208 3.72 -29.40 14.25
C ALA A 208 4.05 -29.11 15.73
N GLY A 209 3.00 -29.06 16.56
CA GLY A 209 3.13 -28.75 18.00
C GLY A 209 3.07 -27.25 18.34
N SER A 210 2.89 -26.37 17.36
CA SER A 210 2.65 -24.95 17.61
C SER A 210 1.32 -24.72 18.34
N ALA A 211 1.30 -23.69 19.19
CA ALA A 211 0.05 -23.14 19.75
C ALA A 211 -0.71 -22.25 18.73
N GLY A 212 -0.11 -21.94 17.59
CA GLY A 212 -0.77 -21.29 16.46
C GLY A 212 -1.52 -22.26 15.57
N ALA A 213 -2.31 -21.71 14.64
CA ALA A 213 -2.95 -22.52 13.63
C ALA A 213 -1.90 -23.24 12.76
N PRO A 214 -2.17 -24.48 12.31
CA PRO A 214 -1.31 -25.23 11.41
C PRO A 214 -0.88 -24.42 10.18
N LEU A 215 0.39 -24.49 9.85
CA LEU A 215 0.99 -23.82 8.70
C LEU A 215 1.67 -24.85 7.80
N TYR A 216 1.27 -24.88 6.54
CA TYR A 216 1.74 -25.85 5.57
C TYR A 216 2.60 -25.21 4.49
N ARG A 217 3.63 -25.92 4.05
CA ARG A 217 4.28 -25.71 2.75
C ARG A 217 3.56 -26.57 1.74
N ILE A 218 3.05 -25.95 0.68
CA ILE A 218 2.22 -26.62 -0.32
C ILE A 218 2.86 -26.42 -1.68
N ALA A 219 3.27 -27.51 -2.31
CA ALA A 219 3.79 -27.54 -3.66
C ALA A 219 2.67 -27.86 -4.65
N LEU A 220 2.56 -27.04 -5.69
CA LEU A 220 1.54 -27.13 -6.73
C LEU A 220 2.21 -27.23 -8.10
N ILE A 221 1.64 -28.07 -8.96
CA ILE A 221 1.99 -28.20 -10.37
C ILE A 221 0.74 -28.13 -11.25
N PRO A 222 0.84 -27.66 -12.51
CA PRO A 222 -0.28 -27.74 -13.44
C PRO A 222 -0.73 -29.19 -13.60
N ALA A 223 -2.04 -29.42 -13.61
CA ALA A 223 -2.62 -30.74 -13.85
C ALA A 223 -2.29 -31.23 -15.27
N GLU A 224 -2.18 -30.29 -16.20
CA GLU A 224 -1.80 -30.46 -17.61
C GLU A 224 -0.98 -29.26 -18.07
N GLY A 225 -0.10 -29.47 -19.07
CA GLY A 225 0.71 -28.41 -19.66
C GLY A 225 2.02 -28.12 -18.91
N ALA A 226 2.71 -27.08 -19.39
CA ALA A 226 3.95 -26.61 -18.79
C ALA A 226 3.68 -25.61 -17.66
N LEU A 227 4.67 -25.42 -16.80
CA LEU A 227 4.63 -24.34 -15.81
C LEU A 227 4.57 -22.97 -16.52
N PRO A 228 3.68 -22.06 -16.11
CA PRO A 228 3.70 -20.70 -16.63
C PRO A 228 4.99 -19.99 -16.17
N ALA A 229 5.32 -18.86 -16.79
CA ALA A 229 6.39 -18.01 -16.29
C ALA A 229 5.93 -17.26 -15.02
N TRP A 230 6.82 -17.11 -14.05
CA TRP A 230 6.67 -16.20 -12.91
C TRP A 230 8.03 -15.71 -12.44
N GLU A 231 8.03 -14.69 -11.59
CA GLU A 231 9.22 -14.21 -10.91
C GLU A 231 9.04 -14.20 -9.40
N ALA A 232 10.15 -14.16 -8.66
CA ALA A 232 10.11 -13.93 -7.23
C ALA A 232 9.40 -12.60 -6.92
N GLY A 233 8.41 -12.66 -6.05
CA GLY A 233 7.52 -11.55 -5.70
C GLY A 233 6.12 -11.66 -6.29
N ASP A 234 5.92 -12.51 -7.31
CA ASP A 234 4.60 -12.79 -7.87
C ASP A 234 3.72 -13.59 -6.91
N LEU A 235 2.43 -13.58 -7.24
CA LEU A 235 1.38 -14.16 -6.42
C LEU A 235 0.65 -15.23 -7.24
N VAL A 236 -0.03 -16.12 -6.55
CA VAL A 236 -1.09 -16.94 -7.16
C VAL A 236 -2.43 -16.47 -6.67
N GLN A 237 -3.42 -16.61 -7.55
CA GLN A 237 -4.82 -16.47 -7.21
C GLN A 237 -5.50 -17.84 -7.34
N VAL A 238 -6.12 -18.26 -6.24
CA VAL A 238 -6.66 -19.61 -6.04
C VAL A 238 -8.17 -19.51 -5.87
N SER A 239 -8.91 -20.15 -6.76
CA SER A 239 -10.37 -20.26 -6.69
C SER A 239 -10.73 -21.63 -6.11
N ALA A 240 -11.16 -21.63 -4.85
CA ALA A 240 -11.48 -22.85 -4.12
C ALA A 240 -12.84 -23.42 -4.57
N PRO A 241 -13.02 -24.74 -4.70
CA PRO A 241 -14.28 -25.32 -5.17
C PRO A 241 -15.52 -24.93 -4.33
N ARG A 242 -15.34 -24.73 -3.01
CA ARG A 242 -16.42 -24.33 -2.10
C ARG A 242 -16.83 -22.87 -2.23
N ASP A 243 -16.02 -22.04 -2.87
CA ASP A 243 -16.23 -20.60 -2.99
C ASP A 243 -15.48 -20.04 -4.21
N PRO A 244 -15.91 -20.43 -5.42
CA PRO A 244 -15.17 -20.15 -6.64
C PRO A 244 -15.22 -18.67 -7.06
N GLU A 245 -16.23 -17.93 -6.59
CA GLU A 245 -16.45 -16.52 -6.90
C GLU A 245 -15.55 -15.57 -6.08
N GLN A 246 -15.00 -16.05 -4.96
CA GLN A 246 -14.10 -15.28 -4.10
C GLN A 246 -12.71 -15.91 -4.06
N PRO A 247 -11.86 -15.65 -5.08
CA PRO A 247 -10.53 -16.24 -5.11
C PRO A 247 -9.61 -15.63 -4.03
N ARG A 248 -8.66 -16.43 -3.55
CA ARG A 248 -7.69 -16.05 -2.49
C ARG A 248 -6.31 -15.92 -3.07
N GLU A 249 -5.52 -15.01 -2.51
CA GLU A 249 -4.19 -14.70 -3.01
C GLU A 249 -3.13 -15.19 -2.04
N TYR A 250 -2.04 -15.71 -2.60
CA TYR A 250 -0.91 -16.21 -1.84
C TYR A 250 0.38 -15.79 -2.52
N SER A 251 1.34 -15.29 -1.73
CA SER A 251 2.68 -15.02 -2.26
C SER A 251 3.39 -16.31 -2.61
N ILE A 252 3.99 -16.34 -3.80
CA ILE A 252 4.74 -17.51 -4.25
C ILE A 252 6.03 -17.60 -3.44
N ALA A 253 6.25 -18.75 -2.80
CA ALA A 253 7.40 -19.04 -1.97
C ALA A 253 8.59 -19.62 -2.75
N SER A 254 8.42 -19.95 -4.03
CA SER A 254 9.42 -20.59 -4.89
C SER A 254 9.86 -19.74 -6.09
N VAL A 255 10.97 -20.14 -6.71
CA VAL A 255 11.45 -19.57 -7.98
C VAL A 255 11.24 -20.54 -9.15
N PRO A 256 11.21 -20.08 -10.41
CA PRO A 256 11.00 -20.94 -11.58
C PRO A 256 11.91 -22.17 -11.65
N GLY A 257 13.17 -22.02 -11.24
CA GLY A 257 14.16 -23.12 -11.21
C GLY A 257 13.82 -24.27 -10.27
N GLU A 258 12.85 -24.11 -9.35
CA GLU A 258 12.39 -25.20 -8.47
C GLU A 258 11.33 -26.10 -9.16
N GLY A 259 10.85 -25.73 -10.35
CA GLY A 259 9.98 -26.56 -11.18
C GLY A 259 8.60 -26.82 -10.58
N ARG A 260 8.14 -25.94 -9.69
CA ARG A 260 6.82 -25.97 -9.05
C ARG A 260 6.53 -24.64 -8.35
N ILE A 261 5.25 -24.36 -8.11
CA ILE A 261 4.84 -23.25 -7.25
C ILE A 261 4.77 -23.77 -5.82
N GLU A 262 5.38 -23.07 -4.88
CA GLU A 262 5.22 -23.37 -3.46
C GLU A 262 4.54 -22.22 -2.73
N LEU A 263 3.70 -22.55 -1.76
CA LEU A 263 2.97 -21.59 -0.91
C LEU A 263 3.24 -21.88 0.56
N LEU A 264 3.24 -20.84 1.40
CA LEU A 264 3.16 -20.98 2.85
C LEU A 264 1.74 -20.60 3.31
N VAL A 265 0.95 -21.59 3.67
CA VAL A 265 -0.48 -21.41 3.96
C VAL A 265 -0.74 -21.71 5.42
N ARG A 266 -1.15 -20.68 6.18
CA ARG A 266 -1.68 -20.86 7.53
C ARG A 266 -3.16 -21.17 7.43
N GLN A 267 -3.57 -22.29 8.00
CA GLN A 267 -4.96 -22.70 8.05
C GLN A 267 -5.79 -21.66 8.81
N GLN A 268 -6.92 -21.26 8.22
CA GLN A 268 -7.89 -20.36 8.83
C GLN A 268 -9.14 -21.14 9.24
N ALA A 269 -9.67 -20.84 10.41
CA ALA A 269 -10.93 -21.36 10.89
C ALA A 269 -11.87 -20.19 11.21
N HIS A 270 -13.13 -20.33 10.83
CA HIS A 270 -14.20 -19.43 11.20
C HIS A 270 -14.59 -19.63 12.67
N ALA A 271 -15.36 -18.70 13.24
CA ALA A 271 -15.80 -18.76 14.63
C ALA A 271 -16.66 -20.01 14.94
N ASP A 272 -17.33 -20.56 13.92
CA ASP A 272 -18.13 -21.79 14.03
C ASP A 272 -17.28 -23.08 13.93
N GLY A 273 -15.95 -22.94 13.81
CA GLY A 273 -15.01 -24.06 13.70
C GLY A 273 -14.85 -24.61 12.28
N THR A 274 -15.60 -24.11 11.29
CA THR A 274 -15.42 -24.50 9.89
C THR A 274 -14.13 -23.93 9.33
N LEU A 275 -13.50 -24.64 8.39
CA LEU A 275 -12.27 -24.18 7.75
C LEU A 275 -12.58 -23.22 6.61
N GLY A 276 -11.72 -22.19 6.47
CA GLY A 276 -11.79 -21.25 5.35
C GLY A 276 -11.71 -21.97 4.01
N ALA A 277 -12.45 -21.50 3.00
CA ALA A 277 -12.63 -22.24 1.75
C ALA A 277 -11.32 -22.64 1.06
N ALA A 278 -10.39 -21.68 0.87
CA ALA A 278 -9.12 -21.97 0.21
C ALA A 278 -8.09 -22.65 1.14
N SER A 279 -7.89 -22.14 2.36
CA SER A 279 -6.89 -22.70 3.28
C SER A 279 -7.31 -24.07 3.83
N GLY A 280 -8.60 -24.31 4.03
CA GLY A 280 -9.14 -25.63 4.38
C GLY A 280 -8.93 -26.64 3.27
N TRP A 281 -9.25 -26.26 2.02
CA TRP A 281 -9.04 -27.12 0.86
C TRP A 281 -7.57 -27.49 0.68
N LEU A 282 -6.70 -26.49 0.65
CA LEU A 282 -5.26 -26.66 0.45
C LEU A 282 -4.62 -27.48 1.59
N CYS A 283 -4.94 -27.17 2.84
CA CYS A 283 -4.27 -27.76 3.99
C CYS A 283 -4.81 -29.13 4.41
N GLN A 284 -6.09 -29.43 4.19
CA GLN A 284 -6.72 -30.67 4.70
C GLN A 284 -7.58 -31.42 3.68
N GLU A 285 -8.49 -30.76 2.97
CA GLU A 285 -9.54 -31.47 2.22
C GLU A 285 -9.00 -32.13 0.95
N ALA A 286 -8.10 -31.46 0.23
CA ALA A 286 -7.58 -31.96 -1.03
C ALA A 286 -6.79 -33.27 -0.87
N THR A 287 -7.07 -34.21 -1.76
CA THR A 287 -6.38 -35.48 -1.97
C THR A 287 -5.52 -35.43 -3.24
N GLY A 288 -4.67 -36.43 -3.47
CA GLY A 288 -3.69 -36.42 -4.58
C GLY A 288 -4.29 -36.41 -6.00
N LEU A 289 -5.60 -36.66 -6.16
CA LEU A 289 -6.29 -36.61 -7.46
C LEU A 289 -7.02 -35.29 -7.70
N ASP A 290 -7.23 -34.50 -6.65
CA ASP A 290 -8.03 -33.28 -6.74
C ASP A 290 -7.25 -32.15 -7.42
N SER A 291 -7.99 -31.29 -8.10
CA SER A 291 -7.44 -30.09 -8.71
C SER A 291 -8.11 -28.83 -8.18
N ILE A 292 -7.36 -27.73 -8.24
CA ILE A 292 -7.83 -26.39 -7.91
C ILE A 292 -7.58 -25.45 -9.07
N ALA A 293 -8.54 -24.55 -9.30
CA ALA A 293 -8.41 -23.48 -10.25
C ALA A 293 -7.38 -22.48 -9.70
N LEU A 294 -6.26 -22.32 -10.40
CA LEU A 294 -5.19 -21.40 -10.04
C LEU A 294 -4.68 -20.65 -11.27
N ARG A 295 -4.41 -19.36 -11.09
CA ARG A 295 -3.64 -18.56 -12.04
C ARG A 295 -2.51 -17.81 -11.34
N ILE A 296 -1.44 -17.54 -12.08
CA ILE A 296 -0.37 -16.67 -11.62
C ILE A 296 -0.81 -15.21 -11.84
N ARG A 297 -0.55 -14.37 -10.86
CA ARG A 297 -0.72 -12.92 -10.97
C ARG A 297 0.63 -12.25 -10.81
N GLU A 298 0.99 -11.46 -11.81
CA GLU A 298 2.16 -10.62 -11.74
C GLU A 298 2.02 -9.58 -10.62
N HIS A 299 3.08 -9.39 -9.83
CA HIS A 299 3.13 -8.40 -8.77
C HIS A 299 4.38 -7.54 -8.94
N ALA A 300 4.43 -6.78 -10.04
CA ALA A 300 5.59 -5.98 -10.45
C ALA A 300 6.15 -5.07 -9.33
N ARG A 301 5.28 -4.53 -8.48
CA ARG A 301 5.63 -3.67 -7.33
C ARG A 301 6.41 -4.40 -6.24
N PHE A 302 6.31 -5.72 -6.18
CA PHE A 302 7.04 -6.56 -5.23
C PHE A 302 8.08 -7.46 -5.89
N ARG A 303 8.22 -7.49 -7.22
CA ARG A 303 9.36 -8.13 -7.90
C ARG A 303 10.70 -7.49 -7.52
N LEU A 304 11.83 -8.10 -7.90
CA LEU A 304 13.15 -7.51 -7.65
C LEU A 304 13.43 -6.30 -8.55
N GLY A 305 13.19 -6.41 -9.86
CA GLY A 305 13.45 -5.34 -10.83
C GLY A 305 14.83 -4.69 -10.65
N GLY A 306 14.87 -3.35 -10.60
CA GLY A 306 16.10 -2.58 -10.37
C GLY A 306 16.78 -2.78 -8.99
N ASN A 307 16.20 -3.60 -8.11
CA ASN A 307 16.80 -3.99 -6.83
C ASN A 307 17.54 -5.34 -6.88
N ALA A 308 17.58 -6.03 -8.03
CA ALA A 308 18.11 -7.39 -8.14
C ALA A 308 19.55 -7.56 -7.61
N THR A 309 20.43 -6.56 -7.78
CA THR A 309 21.86 -6.66 -7.45
C THR A 309 22.30 -5.84 -6.23
N ARG A 310 21.51 -4.85 -5.80
CA ARG A 310 21.84 -4.00 -4.63
C ARG A 310 21.63 -4.77 -3.33
N PRO A 311 22.18 -4.33 -2.18
CA PRO A 311 21.90 -4.96 -0.89
C PRO A 311 20.40 -4.98 -0.58
N LEU A 312 19.91 -6.05 0.04
CA LEU A 312 18.48 -6.22 0.29
C LEU A 312 18.21 -6.58 1.75
N ILE A 313 17.33 -5.80 2.38
CA ILE A 313 16.78 -6.06 3.72
C ILE A 313 15.36 -6.58 3.54
N LEU A 314 15.10 -7.79 4.02
CA LEU A 314 13.81 -8.47 3.95
C LEU A 314 13.27 -8.58 5.38
N ILE A 315 12.04 -8.13 5.60
CA ILE A 315 11.42 -8.04 6.92
C ILE A 315 10.06 -8.73 6.84
N GLY A 316 9.82 -9.73 7.67
CA GLY A 316 8.51 -10.35 7.69
C GLY A 316 8.23 -11.26 8.86
N ASN A 317 6.97 -11.66 8.98
CA ASN A 317 6.52 -12.58 10.02
C ASN A 317 5.62 -13.69 9.47
N GLY A 318 5.65 -14.86 10.11
CA GLY A 318 4.81 -16.00 9.77
C GLY A 318 4.82 -16.33 8.27
N THR A 319 3.62 -16.37 7.65
CA THR A 319 3.49 -16.69 6.21
C THR A 319 4.09 -15.62 5.29
N GLY A 320 4.39 -14.42 5.80
CA GLY A 320 5.09 -13.38 5.04
C GLY A 320 6.49 -13.81 4.59
N LEU A 321 7.05 -14.88 5.19
CA LEU A 321 8.28 -15.49 4.70
C LEU A 321 8.17 -16.00 3.26
N ALA A 322 6.98 -16.29 2.74
CA ALA A 322 6.78 -16.84 1.39
C ALA A 322 7.47 -15.98 0.32
N GLY A 323 6.99 -14.74 0.11
CA GLY A 323 7.57 -13.86 -0.90
C GLY A 323 9.05 -13.54 -0.63
N LEU A 324 9.43 -13.39 0.65
CA LEU A 324 10.81 -13.08 1.04
C LEU A 324 11.77 -14.25 0.73
N ARG A 325 11.35 -15.50 0.96
CA ARG A 325 12.11 -16.70 0.61
C ARG A 325 12.35 -16.75 -0.91
N ALA A 326 11.33 -16.48 -1.71
CA ALA A 326 11.48 -16.47 -3.18
C ALA A 326 12.51 -15.43 -3.63
N HIS A 327 12.49 -14.22 -3.04
CA HIS A 327 13.50 -13.20 -3.33
C HIS A 327 14.91 -13.62 -2.92
N LEU A 328 15.07 -14.16 -1.72
CA LEU A 328 16.35 -14.69 -1.24
C LEU A 328 16.89 -15.76 -2.19
N LYS A 329 16.06 -16.75 -2.52
CA LYS A 329 16.44 -17.84 -3.42
C LYS A 329 16.86 -17.32 -4.80
N ALA A 330 16.07 -16.42 -5.41
CA ALA A 330 16.38 -15.85 -6.72
C ALA A 330 17.72 -15.11 -6.72
N ARG A 331 17.99 -14.33 -5.67
CA ARG A 331 19.24 -13.58 -5.52
C ARG A 331 20.43 -14.48 -5.25
N ILE A 332 20.26 -15.48 -4.40
CA ILE A 332 21.29 -16.47 -4.08
C ILE A 332 21.66 -17.29 -5.33
N ASP A 333 20.67 -17.71 -6.12
CA ASP A 333 20.91 -18.42 -7.39
C ASP A 333 21.65 -17.53 -8.41
N ALA A 334 21.41 -16.21 -8.37
CA ALA A 334 22.15 -15.23 -9.14
C ALA A 334 23.52 -14.86 -8.55
N GLY A 335 23.94 -15.49 -7.45
CA GLY A 335 25.24 -15.25 -6.80
C GLY A 335 25.31 -13.99 -5.93
N VAL A 336 24.17 -13.33 -5.66
CA VAL A 336 24.10 -12.13 -4.81
C VAL A 336 24.00 -12.53 -3.34
N VAL A 337 24.97 -12.09 -2.53
CA VAL A 337 25.11 -12.50 -1.13
C VAL A 337 24.69 -11.44 -0.11
N GLU A 338 24.58 -10.16 -0.52
CA GLU A 338 24.18 -9.03 0.33
C GLU A 338 22.68 -9.06 0.61
N ASN A 339 22.30 -10.00 1.46
CA ASN A 339 20.94 -10.26 1.90
C ASN A 339 20.88 -10.21 3.42
N TRP A 340 19.91 -9.50 3.97
CA TRP A 340 19.60 -9.48 5.39
C TRP A 340 18.14 -9.84 5.58
N LEU A 341 17.86 -10.94 6.30
CA LEU A 341 16.51 -11.31 6.70
C LEU A 341 16.28 -10.97 8.18
N VAL A 342 15.20 -10.25 8.46
CA VAL A 342 14.63 -10.08 9.79
C VAL A 342 13.29 -10.82 9.82
N PHE A 343 13.26 -11.97 10.50
CA PHE A 343 12.10 -12.86 10.50
C PHE A 343 11.48 -13.03 11.89
N GLY A 344 10.15 -12.98 12.00
CA GLY A 344 9.45 -13.16 13.26
C GLY A 344 8.39 -14.24 13.24
N GLU A 345 8.27 -14.98 14.34
CA GLU A 345 7.15 -15.90 14.56
C GLU A 345 6.92 -16.15 16.06
N ARG A 346 6.06 -17.10 16.45
CA ARG A 346 5.71 -17.37 17.85
C ARG A 346 6.86 -18.02 18.61
N ASN A 347 7.25 -19.22 18.20
CA ASN A 347 8.23 -20.04 18.93
C ASN A 347 9.34 -20.53 18.02
N ALA A 348 10.60 -20.43 18.45
CA ALA A 348 11.73 -20.88 17.66
C ALA A 348 11.59 -22.37 17.33
N GLN A 349 11.41 -23.20 18.35
CA GLN A 349 11.48 -24.65 18.23
C GLN A 349 10.53 -25.23 17.18
N VAL A 350 9.30 -24.72 17.10
CA VAL A 350 8.24 -25.30 16.27
C VAL A 350 7.78 -24.40 15.13
N ASP A 351 7.97 -23.09 15.20
CA ASP A 351 7.48 -22.18 14.18
C ASP A 351 8.59 -21.46 13.39
N PHE A 352 9.86 -21.82 13.57
CA PHE A 352 10.93 -21.28 12.74
C PHE A 352 10.88 -21.90 11.32
N LEU A 353 10.02 -21.30 10.50
CA LEU A 353 9.73 -21.75 9.14
C LEU A 353 11.00 -21.77 8.28
N CYS A 354 11.19 -22.85 7.51
CA CYS A 354 12.33 -23.04 6.61
C CYS A 354 13.72 -22.91 7.30
N ARG A 355 13.80 -23.17 8.61
CA ARG A 355 15.03 -23.02 9.42
C ARG A 355 16.26 -23.63 8.75
N GLU A 356 16.22 -24.91 8.43
CA GLU A 356 17.38 -25.65 7.88
C GLU A 356 17.89 -25.03 6.57
N GLU A 357 16.99 -24.46 5.76
CA GLU A 357 17.37 -23.77 4.53
C GLU A 357 18.01 -22.41 4.81
N LEU A 358 17.41 -21.62 5.71
CA LEU A 358 17.93 -20.30 6.09
C LEU A 358 19.30 -20.42 6.77
N GLU A 359 19.46 -21.33 7.72
CA GLU A 359 20.71 -21.59 8.43
C GLU A 359 21.81 -22.02 7.45
N ARG A 360 21.50 -22.94 6.52
CA ARG A 360 22.43 -23.36 5.47
C ARG A 360 22.84 -22.20 4.54
N TRP A 361 21.95 -21.24 4.26
CA TRP A 361 22.34 -20.05 3.49
C TRP A 361 23.25 -19.12 4.27
N VAL A 362 23.07 -18.99 5.59
CA VAL A 362 23.97 -18.23 6.46
C VAL A 362 25.34 -18.91 6.52
N GLU A 363 25.39 -20.21 6.80
CA GLU A 363 26.64 -20.99 6.86
C GLU A 363 27.43 -20.94 5.54
N ALA A 364 26.73 -20.95 4.41
CA ALA A 364 27.34 -20.84 3.09
C ALA A 364 27.73 -19.40 2.69
N GLY A 365 27.51 -18.40 3.55
CA GLY A 365 27.79 -16.98 3.28
C GLY A 365 26.90 -16.36 2.19
N ARG A 366 25.74 -16.96 1.90
CA ARG A 366 24.78 -16.53 0.86
C ARG A 366 23.68 -15.63 1.43
N LEU A 367 23.36 -15.80 2.70
CA LEU A 367 22.55 -14.91 3.51
C LEU A 367 23.49 -14.20 4.49
N SER A 368 23.90 -12.97 4.18
CA SER A 368 24.88 -12.22 4.98
C SER A 368 24.44 -12.02 6.43
N ARG A 369 23.14 -11.88 6.65
CA ARG A 369 22.59 -11.64 8.00
C ARG A 369 21.20 -12.23 8.17
N LEU A 370 20.98 -12.84 9.33
CA LEU A 370 19.70 -13.37 9.77
C LEU A 370 19.46 -12.94 11.21
N ASP A 371 18.46 -12.11 11.44
CA ASP A 371 17.97 -11.80 12.79
C ASP A 371 16.55 -12.34 12.95
N THR A 372 16.27 -12.94 14.11
CA THR A 372 14.98 -13.58 14.39
C THR A 372 14.30 -13.02 15.64
N ALA A 373 12.98 -12.96 15.62
CA ALA A 373 12.15 -12.56 16.76
C ALA A 373 11.08 -13.62 17.07
N PHE A 374 11.11 -14.18 18.29
CA PHE A 374 10.12 -15.17 18.73
C PHE A 374 9.26 -14.61 19.85
N SER A 375 7.98 -14.38 19.57
CA SER A 375 7.11 -13.62 20.47
C SER A 375 6.67 -14.40 21.72
N ARG A 376 6.95 -15.71 21.79
CA ARG A 376 6.48 -16.62 22.85
C ARG A 376 7.59 -17.42 23.54
N ASP A 377 8.85 -17.19 23.20
CA ASP A 377 9.98 -17.92 23.82
C ASP A 377 10.52 -17.25 25.08
N GLY A 378 10.26 -15.94 25.26
CA GLY A 378 10.70 -15.15 26.41
C GLY A 378 9.57 -14.75 27.35
N ALA A 379 9.94 -14.13 28.47
CA ALA A 379 8.98 -13.53 29.42
C ALA A 379 8.19 -12.37 28.77
N GLU A 380 8.85 -11.59 27.92
CA GLU A 380 8.26 -10.47 27.18
C GLU A 380 8.18 -10.78 25.67
N PRO A 381 7.08 -10.41 24.98
CA PRO A 381 6.97 -10.64 23.54
C PRO A 381 8.01 -9.86 22.74
N ARG A 382 8.81 -10.57 21.93
CA ARG A 382 9.75 -9.98 20.97
C ARG A 382 9.22 -10.09 19.55
N TYR A 383 9.18 -8.96 18.84
CA TYR A 383 8.71 -8.87 17.45
C TYR A 383 9.79 -8.28 16.54
N VAL A 384 9.59 -8.36 15.22
CA VAL A 384 10.55 -7.86 14.22
C VAL A 384 10.83 -6.36 14.37
N GLN A 385 9.85 -5.54 14.75
CA GLN A 385 10.08 -4.12 14.99
C GLN A 385 11.01 -3.83 16.18
N HIS A 386 11.05 -4.71 17.19
CA HIS A 386 12.00 -4.59 18.29
C HIS A 386 13.42 -4.88 17.79
N VAL A 387 13.58 -5.92 16.96
CA VAL A 387 14.86 -6.23 16.31
C VAL A 387 15.33 -5.08 15.44
N LEU A 388 14.44 -4.46 14.65
CA LEU A 388 14.80 -3.29 13.83
C LEU A 388 15.24 -2.09 14.68
N ALA A 389 14.58 -1.85 15.81
CA ALA A 389 14.96 -0.78 16.73
C ALA A 389 16.33 -1.05 17.37
N GLU A 390 16.59 -2.29 17.80
CA GLU A 390 17.88 -2.74 18.34
C GLU A 390 19.00 -2.62 17.28
N GLN A 391 18.68 -2.91 16.02
CA GLN A 391 19.62 -2.90 14.90
C GLN A 391 19.57 -1.58 14.08
N ALA A 392 19.13 -0.48 14.67
CA ALA A 392 18.92 0.78 13.93
C ALA A 392 20.20 1.34 13.28
N GLU A 393 21.36 1.16 13.93
CA GLU A 393 22.65 1.58 13.35
C GLU A 393 23.03 0.74 12.13
N GLU A 394 22.89 -0.59 12.22
CA GLU A 394 23.12 -1.50 11.11
C GLU A 394 22.14 -1.20 9.96
N LEU A 395 20.86 -0.97 10.27
CA LEU A 395 19.86 -0.57 9.28
C LEU A 395 20.30 0.66 8.51
N ARG A 396 20.74 1.73 9.19
CA ARG A 396 21.27 2.93 8.54
C ARG A 396 22.50 2.62 7.68
N ALA A 397 23.40 1.76 8.15
CA ALA A 397 24.58 1.38 7.39
C ALA A 397 24.22 0.65 6.08
N TRP A 398 23.25 -0.26 6.10
CA TRP A 398 22.75 -0.93 4.90
C TRP A 398 22.10 0.05 3.93
N ILE A 399 21.26 0.96 4.43
CA ILE A 399 20.63 1.99 3.59
C ILE A 399 21.67 2.93 2.98
N GLY A 400 22.72 3.29 3.72
CA GLY A 400 23.85 4.06 3.22
C GLY A 400 24.65 3.36 2.11
N ARG A 401 24.65 2.02 2.06
CA ARG A 401 25.20 1.23 0.94
C ARG A 401 24.23 1.08 -0.25
N GLY A 402 23.09 1.77 -0.23
CA GLY A 402 22.12 1.70 -1.31
C GLY A 402 21.09 0.58 -1.17
N ALA A 403 20.92 -0.01 0.03
CA ALA A 403 20.00 -1.13 0.21
C ALA A 403 18.53 -0.79 -0.15
N ALA A 404 17.77 -1.82 -0.53
CA ALA A 404 16.32 -1.78 -0.58
C ALA A 404 15.72 -2.54 0.63
N ILE A 405 14.49 -2.21 1.00
CA ILE A 405 13.71 -2.79 2.10
C ILE A 405 12.44 -3.41 1.52
N TYR A 406 12.22 -4.69 1.81
CA TYR A 406 11.02 -5.44 1.43
C TYR A 406 10.33 -5.92 2.70
N VAL A 407 9.05 -5.57 2.86
CA VAL A 407 8.24 -5.95 4.03
C VAL A 407 7.11 -6.88 3.60
N CYS A 408 6.97 -8.04 4.23
CA CYS A 408 5.88 -8.98 3.95
C CYS A 408 5.31 -9.61 5.22
N GLY A 409 3.98 -9.74 5.30
CA GLY A 409 3.28 -10.40 6.39
C GLY A 409 2.02 -9.66 6.82
N SER A 410 1.67 -9.74 8.11
CA SER A 410 0.36 -9.24 8.57
C SER A 410 0.26 -7.71 8.53
N LEU A 411 -0.76 -7.20 7.84
CA LEU A 411 -1.09 -5.78 7.84
C LEU A 411 -1.45 -5.29 9.24
N GLN A 412 -2.21 -6.10 9.97
CA GLN A 412 -2.60 -5.81 11.34
C GLN A 412 -1.41 -6.05 12.28
N GLY A 413 -1.02 -5.01 13.01
CA GLY A 413 0.05 -5.02 14.01
C GLY A 413 1.46 -4.93 13.44
N MET A 414 1.90 -5.90 12.63
CA MET A 414 3.30 -5.99 12.17
C MET A 414 3.67 -4.84 11.23
N ALA A 415 2.90 -4.62 10.16
CA ALA A 415 3.24 -3.61 9.16
C ALA A 415 3.34 -2.19 9.76
N THR A 416 2.42 -1.83 10.65
CA THR A 416 2.44 -0.54 11.36
C THR A 416 3.67 -0.43 12.26
N GLY A 417 3.94 -1.44 13.10
CA GLY A 417 5.09 -1.42 14.01
C GLY A 417 6.44 -1.40 13.27
N VAL A 418 6.56 -2.11 12.14
CA VAL A 418 7.73 -2.04 11.28
C VAL A 418 7.88 -0.65 10.67
N HIS A 419 6.80 -0.07 10.14
CA HIS A 419 6.86 1.28 9.58
C HIS A 419 7.32 2.31 10.61
N GLU A 420 6.77 2.27 11.84
CA GLU A 420 7.20 3.14 12.94
C GLU A 420 8.68 2.93 13.30
N ALA A 421 9.14 1.68 13.40
CA ALA A 421 10.54 1.38 13.66
C ALA A 421 11.47 1.91 12.56
N LEU A 422 11.07 1.78 11.29
CA LEU A 422 11.81 2.33 10.15
C LEU A 422 11.83 3.87 10.17
N VAL A 423 10.70 4.52 10.48
CA VAL A 423 10.62 5.99 10.61
C VAL A 423 11.51 6.47 11.76
N ASN A 424 11.50 5.79 12.91
CA ASN A 424 12.34 6.14 14.05
C ASN A 424 13.84 5.96 13.73
N ALA A 425 14.19 4.94 12.94
CA ALA A 425 15.57 4.69 12.58
C ALA A 425 16.07 5.62 11.46
N LEU A 426 15.29 5.83 10.40
CA LEU A 426 15.73 6.48 9.16
C LEU A 426 15.21 7.92 8.99
N GLY A 427 14.10 8.26 9.64
CA GLY A 427 13.33 9.48 9.39
C GLY A 427 12.31 9.32 8.25
N THR A 428 11.21 10.07 8.32
CA THR A 428 10.12 10.00 7.34
C THR A 428 10.57 10.36 5.93
N GLU A 429 11.36 11.44 5.78
CA GLU A 429 11.82 11.92 4.47
C GLU A 429 12.68 10.89 3.72
N ALA A 430 13.60 10.23 4.43
CA ALA A 430 14.44 9.19 3.84
C ALA A 430 13.60 7.96 3.43
N LEU A 431 12.59 7.59 4.23
CA LEU A 431 11.72 6.47 3.89
C LEU A 431 10.81 6.79 2.69
N ASP A 432 10.33 8.03 2.59
CA ASP A 432 9.56 8.52 1.43
C ASP A 432 10.43 8.53 0.16
N GLU A 433 11.69 8.95 0.26
CA GLU A 433 12.65 8.90 -0.85
C GLU A 433 12.90 7.44 -1.30
N LEU A 434 13.10 6.52 -0.36
CA LEU A 434 13.23 5.10 -0.68
C LEU A 434 11.98 4.56 -1.38
N ALA A 435 10.78 4.97 -0.97
CA ALA A 435 9.53 4.58 -1.62
C ALA A 435 9.46 5.15 -3.05
N ALA A 436 9.77 6.43 -3.25
CA ALA A 436 9.78 7.09 -4.56
C ALA A 436 10.78 6.43 -5.53
N GLN A 437 11.91 5.93 -5.01
CA GLN A 437 12.93 5.20 -5.77
C GLN A 437 12.57 3.71 -6.00
N GLY A 438 11.42 3.24 -5.51
CA GLY A 438 11.04 1.83 -5.57
C GLY A 438 11.95 0.90 -4.75
N ARG A 439 12.63 1.45 -3.74
CA ARG A 439 13.54 0.75 -2.81
C ARG A 439 12.88 0.38 -1.50
N TYR A 440 11.71 0.94 -1.19
CA TYR A 440 10.87 0.47 -0.09
C TYR A 440 9.59 -0.14 -0.67
N ARG A 441 9.44 -1.47 -0.51
CA ARG A 441 8.34 -2.25 -1.08
C ARG A 441 7.65 -3.06 0.00
N ARG A 442 6.33 -3.23 -0.12
CA ARG A 442 5.52 -3.94 0.86
C ARG A 442 4.50 -4.85 0.19
N ASP A 443 4.35 -6.06 0.71
CA ASP A 443 3.32 -7.04 0.36
C ASP A 443 2.66 -7.50 1.67
N VAL A 444 1.69 -6.74 2.15
CA VAL A 444 1.05 -6.92 3.47
C VAL A 444 -0.43 -7.20 3.30
N TYR A 445 -0.96 -8.14 4.08
CA TYR A 445 -2.31 -8.67 3.96
C TYR A 445 -2.98 -8.92 5.32
#